data_AF-A0AAU3DP39-F1
#
_entry.id   AF-A0AAU3DP39-F1
#
_cell.length_a   1.000
_cell.length_b   1.000
_cell.length_c   1.000
_cell.angle_alpha   90.00
_cell.angle_beta   90.00
_cell.angle_gamma   90.00
#
_symmetry.space_group_name_H-M   'P 1'
#
loop_
_entity.id
_entity.type
_entity.pdbx_description
1 polymer ?
#
loop_
_entity_poly.entity_id
_entity_poly.type
_entity_poly.pdbx_seq_one_letter_code
_entity_poly.pdbx_strand_id
1 'polypeptide(L)'
;MDWLERARAAEQLQDWDAAIALVSAHAECFSDDPDKHDSHLWHMDLLVQAERIPELTELALRDRHALRRLNRSLRERRMESALRERAEDGDRDALYVLVRLMCETERMHEALKLIQEIDPENKYAHQIVASGCRP
;
A
#
# COMPACT_ATOMS: atom_id res chain seq x y z
N MET A 1 -27.33 7.84 -16.79
CA MET A 1 -26.74 7.19 -15.61
C MET A 1 -25.31 7.68 -15.53
N ASP A 2 -25.00 8.37 -14.44
CA ASP A 2 -23.70 8.97 -14.20
C ASP A 2 -22.61 7.88 -14.12
N TRP A 3 -21.37 8.20 -14.51
CA TRP A 3 -20.28 7.22 -14.49
C TRP A 3 -20.00 6.73 -13.07
N LEU A 4 -20.12 7.62 -12.08
CA LEU A 4 -19.94 7.32 -10.67
C LEU A 4 -21.00 6.34 -10.15
N GLU A 5 -22.27 6.54 -10.53
CA GLU A 5 -23.36 5.62 -10.22
C GLU A 5 -23.10 4.22 -10.80
N ARG A 6 -22.62 4.16 -12.04
CA ARG A 6 -22.27 2.90 -12.73
C ARG A 6 -21.10 2.19 -12.05
N ALA A 7 -20.06 2.94 -11.67
CA ALA A 7 -18.89 2.39 -10.99
C ALA A 7 -19.27 1.81 -9.62
N ARG A 8 -20.10 2.53 -8.84
CA ARG A 8 -20.61 2.04 -7.55
C ARG A 8 -21.50 0.81 -7.71
N ALA A 9 -22.36 0.78 -8.74
CA ALA A 9 -23.18 -0.40 -9.02
C ALA A 9 -22.31 -1.61 -9.38
N ALA A 10 -21.27 -1.41 -10.19
CA ALA A 10 -20.32 -2.47 -10.53
C ALA A 10 -19.56 -2.98 -9.29
N GLU A 11 -19.07 -2.08 -8.43
CA GLU A 11 -18.41 -2.44 -7.16
C GLU A 11 -19.34 -3.26 -6.26
N GLN A 12 -20.61 -2.85 -6.09
CA GLN A 12 -21.59 -3.58 -5.28
C GLN A 12 -21.89 -4.98 -5.81
N LEU A 13 -21.85 -5.14 -7.14
CA LEU A 13 -22.02 -6.43 -7.81
C LEU A 13 -20.73 -7.24 -7.89
N GLN A 14 -19.62 -6.70 -7.38
CA GLN A 14 -18.28 -7.27 -7.48
C GLN A 14 -17.82 -7.50 -8.94
N ASP A 15 -18.37 -6.71 -9.87
CA ASP A 15 -17.87 -6.60 -11.23
C ASP A 15 -16.64 -5.68 -11.22
N TRP A 16 -15.52 -6.26 -10.76
CA TRP A 16 -14.29 -5.53 -10.52
C TRP A 16 -13.72 -4.92 -11.79
N ASP A 17 -13.79 -5.63 -12.92
CA ASP A 17 -13.28 -5.13 -14.19
C ASP A 17 -14.03 -3.88 -14.64
N ALA A 18 -15.37 -3.89 -14.54
CA ALA A 18 -16.17 -2.72 -14.88
C ALA A 18 -15.93 -1.56 -13.91
N ALA A 19 -15.86 -1.84 -12.60
CA ALA A 19 -15.60 -0.81 -11.58
C ALA A 19 -14.23 -0.16 -11.80
N ILE A 20 -13.17 -0.96 -11.96
CA ILE A 20 -11.80 -0.48 -12.19
C ILE A 20 -11.72 0.34 -13.48
N ALA A 21 -12.30 -0.15 -14.58
CA ALA A 21 -12.26 0.56 -15.86
C ALA A 21 -12.95 1.93 -15.78
N LEU A 22 -14.09 2.02 -15.08
CA LEU A 22 -14.85 3.26 -14.93
C LEU A 22 -14.11 4.27 -14.04
N VAL A 23 -13.57 3.82 -12.90
CA VAL A 23 -12.90 4.71 -11.94
C VAL A 23 -11.53 5.15 -12.44
N SER A 24 -10.73 4.24 -13.01
CA SER A 24 -9.39 4.57 -13.52
C SER A 24 -9.42 5.58 -14.67
N ALA A 25 -10.50 5.61 -15.47
CA ALA A 25 -10.67 6.60 -16.53
C ALA A 25 -10.82 8.05 -16.03
N HIS A 26 -11.16 8.23 -14.74
CA HIS A 26 -11.35 9.53 -14.09
C HIS A 26 -10.31 9.79 -12.99
N ALA A 27 -9.39 8.84 -12.76
CA ALA A 27 -8.38 8.92 -11.72
C ALA A 27 -7.15 9.71 -12.17
N GLU A 28 -6.70 10.64 -11.33
CA GLU A 28 -5.45 11.37 -11.53
C GLU A 28 -4.72 11.59 -10.20
N CYS A 29 -3.50 11.05 -10.10
CA CYS A 29 -2.73 11.03 -8.85
C CYS A 29 -2.41 12.43 -8.32
N PHE A 30 -1.89 13.31 -9.18
CA PHE A 30 -1.56 14.70 -8.84
C PHE A 30 -2.51 15.65 -9.59
N SER A 31 -3.76 15.68 -9.15
CA SER A 31 -4.79 16.56 -9.68
C SER A 31 -5.14 17.66 -8.69
N ASP A 32 -5.30 18.89 -9.18
CA ASP A 32 -5.89 19.99 -8.41
C ASP A 32 -7.42 19.85 -8.28
N ASP A 33 -8.04 18.99 -9.10
CA ASP A 33 -9.43 18.58 -8.98
C ASP A 33 -9.55 17.45 -7.93
N PRO A 34 -10.25 17.70 -6.81
CA PRO A 34 -10.40 16.72 -5.73
C PRO A 34 -11.16 15.46 -6.18
N ASP A 35 -12.11 15.55 -7.11
CA ASP A 35 -12.91 14.40 -7.53
C ASP A 35 -12.05 13.38 -8.30
N LYS A 36 -11.09 13.88 -9.07
CA LYS A 36 -10.12 13.02 -9.76
C LYS A 36 -9.10 12.40 -8.83
N HIS A 37 -8.65 13.14 -7.81
CA HIS A 37 -7.76 12.60 -6.79
C HIS A 37 -8.48 11.53 -5.95
N ASP A 38 -9.72 11.77 -5.56
CA ASP A 38 -10.54 10.78 -4.85
C ASP A 38 -10.80 9.53 -5.71
N SER A 39 -11.05 9.72 -7.02
CA SER A 39 -11.15 8.61 -7.97
C SER A 39 -9.84 7.81 -8.05
N HIS A 40 -8.68 8.48 -7.94
CA HIS A 40 -7.39 7.79 -7.87
C HIS A 40 -7.22 6.97 -6.59
N LEU A 41 -7.63 7.51 -5.44
CA LEU A 41 -7.63 6.76 -4.18
C LEU A 41 -8.53 5.53 -4.27
N TRP A 42 -9.74 5.70 -4.81
CA TRP A 42 -10.71 4.62 -4.99
C TRP A 42 -10.21 3.54 -5.95
N HIS A 43 -9.58 3.92 -7.06
CA HIS A 43 -9.02 2.96 -8.01
C HIS A 43 -8.05 1.97 -7.33
N MET A 44 -7.15 2.46 -6.48
CA MET A 44 -6.22 1.57 -5.77
C MET A 44 -6.92 0.66 -4.77
N ASP A 45 -7.98 1.13 -4.11
CA ASP A 45 -8.79 0.30 -3.24
C ASP A 45 -9.51 -0.81 -4.01
N LEU A 46 -10.03 -0.51 -5.21
CA LEU A 46 -10.63 -1.51 -6.09
C LEU A 46 -9.61 -2.58 -6.52
N LEU A 47 -8.37 -2.18 -6.84
CA LEU A 47 -7.30 -3.15 -7.16
C LEU A 47 -7.03 -4.10 -5.99
N VAL A 48 -7.03 -3.60 -4.75
CA VAL A 48 -6.83 -4.44 -3.56
C VAL A 48 -8.03 -5.37 -3.32
N GLN A 49 -9.25 -4.85 -3.43
CA GLN A 49 -10.48 -5.64 -3.25
C GLN A 49 -10.61 -6.75 -4.30
N ALA A 50 -10.21 -6.47 -5.54
CA ALA A 50 -10.19 -7.42 -6.64
C ALA A 50 -8.99 -8.40 -6.61
N GLU A 51 -8.14 -8.33 -5.57
CA GLU A 51 -6.90 -9.11 -5.44
C GLU A 51 -5.88 -8.89 -6.59
N ARG A 52 -5.97 -7.77 -7.31
CA ARG A 52 -5.08 -7.39 -8.43
C ARG A 52 -3.80 -6.72 -7.94
N ILE A 53 -3.11 -7.39 -7.01
CA ILE A 53 -1.84 -6.94 -6.44
C ILE A 53 -0.74 -6.71 -7.49
N PRO A 54 -0.61 -7.52 -8.58
CA PRO A 54 0.37 -7.24 -9.62
C PRO A 54 0.19 -5.87 -10.29
N GLU A 55 -1.05 -5.46 -10.56
CA GLU A 55 -1.35 -4.16 -11.18
C GLU A 55 -1.10 -3.00 -10.21
N LEU A 56 -1.45 -3.18 -8.93
CA LEU A 56 -1.09 -2.20 -7.90
C LEU A 56 0.44 -2.08 -7.75
N THR A 57 1.18 -3.18 -7.93
CA THR A 57 2.64 -3.21 -7.91
C THR A 57 3.24 -2.45 -9.09
N GLU A 58 2.69 -2.63 -10.30
CA GLU A 58 3.11 -1.85 -11.47
C GLU A 58 2.84 -0.35 -11.26
N LEU A 59 1.65 0.00 -10.75
CA LEU A 59 1.30 1.40 -10.48
C LEU A 59 2.25 2.02 -9.44
N ALA A 60 2.59 1.28 -8.39
CA ALA A 60 3.49 1.70 -7.32
C ALA A 60 4.92 2.08 -7.78
N LEU A 61 5.36 1.65 -8.97
CA LEU A 61 6.66 2.04 -9.51
C LEU A 61 6.77 3.54 -9.80
N ARG A 62 5.64 4.20 -10.07
CA ARG A 62 5.57 5.62 -10.44
C ARG A 62 4.65 6.44 -9.55
N ASP A 63 3.87 5.78 -8.70
CA ASP A 63 2.82 6.39 -7.90
C ASP A 63 3.04 6.16 -6.41
N ARG A 64 3.29 7.25 -5.67
CA ARG A 64 3.55 7.19 -4.22
C ARG A 64 2.31 6.82 -3.40
N HIS A 65 1.11 7.12 -3.88
CA HIS A 65 -0.11 6.70 -3.21
C HIS A 65 -0.33 5.19 -3.40
N ALA A 66 -0.06 4.68 -4.60
CA ALA A 66 -0.13 3.24 -4.88
C ALA A 66 0.93 2.46 -4.09
N LEU A 67 2.15 3.00 -3.99
CA LEU A 67 3.21 2.45 -3.17
C LEU A 67 2.79 2.27 -1.70
N ARG A 68 2.26 3.34 -1.10
CA ARG A 68 1.76 3.31 0.29
C ARG A 68 0.58 2.36 0.44
N ARG A 69 -0.34 2.34 -0.52
CA ARG A 69 -1.52 1.47 -0.49
C ARG A 69 -1.14 0.00 -0.61
N LEU A 70 -0.17 -0.32 -1.46
CA LEU A 70 0.41 -1.65 -1.61
C LEU A 70 1.05 -2.11 -0.30
N ASN A 71 1.96 -1.32 0.27
CA ASN A 71 2.64 -1.68 1.53
C ASN A 71 1.62 -1.89 2.67
N ARG A 72 0.57 -1.05 2.73
CA ARG A 72 -0.54 -1.25 3.66
C ARG A 72 -1.26 -2.58 3.43
N SER A 73 -1.60 -2.91 2.18
CA SER A 73 -2.29 -4.17 1.83
C SER A 73 -1.44 -5.40 2.19
N LEU A 74 -0.14 -5.35 1.92
CA LEU A 74 0.78 -6.43 2.28
C LEU A 74 0.85 -6.63 3.80
N ARG A 75 0.84 -5.55 4.60
CA ARG A 75 0.75 -5.64 6.06
C ARG A 75 -0.58 -6.23 6.52
N GLU A 76 -1.70 -5.76 5.99
CA GLU A 76 -3.04 -6.28 6.30
C GLU A 76 -3.12 -7.80 6.05
N ARG A 77 -2.44 -8.27 5.01
CA ARG A 77 -2.34 -9.68 4.62
C ARG A 77 -1.17 -10.44 5.28
N ARG A 78 -0.39 -9.78 6.16
CA ARG A 78 0.82 -10.32 6.81
C ARG A 78 1.86 -10.93 5.84
N MET A 79 1.98 -10.35 4.64
CA MET A 79 2.95 -10.77 3.63
C MET A 79 4.35 -10.23 3.92
N GLU A 80 4.97 -10.73 4.99
CA GLU A 80 6.30 -10.27 5.45
C GLU A 80 7.39 -10.42 4.39
N SER A 81 7.39 -11.53 3.65
CA SER A 81 8.38 -11.78 2.59
C SER A 81 8.31 -10.73 1.48
N ALA A 82 7.11 -10.37 1.04
CA ALA A 82 6.90 -9.35 0.02
C ALA A 82 7.30 -7.95 0.52
N LEU A 83 7.02 -7.62 1.79
CA LEU A 83 7.49 -6.37 2.39
C LEU A 83 9.03 -6.34 2.51
N ARG A 84 9.64 -7.47 2.84
CA ARG A 84 11.10 -7.60 2.95
C ARG A 84 11.80 -7.43 1.61
N GLU A 85 11.34 -8.13 0.57
CA GLU A 85 11.87 -8.02 -0.80
C GLU A 85 11.88 -6.56 -1.27
N ARG A 86 10.75 -5.86 -1.06
CA ARG A 86 10.63 -4.45 -1.41
C ARG A 86 11.58 -3.55 -0.60
N ALA A 87 11.72 -3.81 0.69
CA ALA A 87 12.66 -3.09 1.55
C ALA A 87 14.11 -3.28 1.11
N GLU A 88 14.48 -4.51 0.72
CA GLU A 88 15.80 -4.86 0.16
C GLU A 88 16.03 -4.14 -1.18
N ASP A 89 15.00 -3.94 -1.99
CA ASP A 89 15.02 -3.13 -3.22
C ASP A 89 15.03 -1.61 -2.97
N GLY A 90 15.02 -1.18 -1.71
CA GLY A 90 15.15 0.23 -1.31
C GLY A 90 13.83 0.95 -1.01
N ASP A 91 12.69 0.25 -0.99
CA ASP A 91 11.42 0.80 -0.51
C ASP A 91 11.45 0.98 1.01
N ARG A 92 11.83 2.18 1.45
CA ARG A 92 11.90 2.53 2.87
C ARG A 92 10.54 2.46 3.56
N ASP A 93 9.45 2.75 2.87
CA ASP A 93 8.11 2.66 3.45
C ASP A 93 7.76 1.19 3.74
N ALA A 94 8.17 0.25 2.87
CA ALA A 94 8.02 -1.18 3.12
C ALA A 94 8.83 -1.65 4.35
N LEU A 95 10.06 -1.15 4.53
CA LEU A 95 10.87 -1.42 5.73
C LEU A 95 10.12 -0.98 7.00
N TYR A 96 9.59 0.25 7.02
CA TYR A 96 8.89 0.77 8.20
C TYR A 96 7.63 -0.02 8.51
N VAL A 97 6.87 -0.40 7.48
CA VAL A 97 5.67 -1.21 7.61
C VAL A 97 6.00 -2.60 8.14
N LEU A 98 7.07 -3.23 7.66
CA LEU A 98 7.52 -4.54 8.14
C LEU A 98 7.98 -4.48 9.60
N VAL A 99 8.78 -3.47 9.97
CA VAL A 99 9.22 -3.27 11.36
C VAL A 99 8.02 -3.10 12.29
N ARG A 100 7.02 -2.30 11.91
CA ARG A 100 5.76 -2.15 12.68
C ARG A 100 5.03 -3.48 12.83
N LEU A 101 4.89 -4.25 11.75
CA LEU A 101 4.24 -5.57 11.77
C LEU A 101 4.96 -6.57 12.70
N MET A 102 6.30 -6.58 12.70
CA MET A 102 7.08 -7.42 13.60
C MET A 102 6.89 -7.00 15.05
N CYS A 103 6.83 -5.70 15.35
CA CYS A 103 6.51 -5.25 16.70
C CYS A 103 5.11 -5.63 17.17
N GLU A 104 4.11 -5.49 16.30
CA GLU A 104 2.71 -5.87 16.56
C GLU A 104 2.58 -7.37 16.88
N THR A 105 3.57 -8.16 16.50
CA THR A 105 3.67 -9.60 16.78
C THR A 105 4.73 -9.92 17.84
N GLU A 106 5.15 -8.93 18.64
CA GLU A 106 6.12 -9.04 19.75
C GLU A 106 7.55 -9.44 19.33
N ARG A 107 7.88 -9.35 18.05
CA ARG A 107 9.17 -9.76 17.45
C ARG A 107 10.18 -8.61 17.35
N MET A 108 10.33 -7.83 18.42
CA MET A 108 11.18 -6.63 18.42
C MET A 108 12.66 -6.92 18.12
N HIS A 109 13.20 -8.03 18.64
CA HIS A 109 14.59 -8.42 18.39
C HIS A 109 14.82 -8.77 16.91
N GLU A 110 13.87 -9.45 16.28
CA GLU A 110 13.94 -9.76 14.85
C GLU A 110 13.79 -8.49 14.01
N ALA A 111 12.96 -7.54 14.44
CA ALA A 111 12.83 -6.24 13.78
C ALA A 111 14.14 -5.44 13.80
N LEU A 112 14.86 -5.41 14.93
CA LEU A 112 16.19 -4.79 15.01
C LEU A 112 17.20 -5.49 14.10
N LYS A 113 17.20 -6.83 14.08
CA LYS A 113 18.08 -7.61 13.21
C LYS A 113 17.80 -7.29 11.74
N LEU A 114 16.53 -7.22 11.34
CA LEU A 114 16.12 -6.83 9.98
C LEU A 114 16.65 -5.45 9.61
N ILE A 115 16.54 -4.46 10.50
CA ILE A 115 17.07 -3.11 10.24
C ILE A 115 18.58 -3.16 10.02
N GLN A 116 19.31 -3.93 10.84
CA GLN A 116 20.76 -4.09 10.69
C GLN A 116 21.15 -4.78 9.38
N GLU A 117 20.31 -5.69 8.87
CA GLU A 117 20.54 -6.39 7.60
C GLU A 117 20.27 -5.49 6.38
N ILE A 118 19.22 -4.65 6.42
CA ILE A 118 18.74 -3.90 5.26
C ILE A 118 19.29 -2.46 5.23
N ASP A 119 19.13 -1.71 6.32
CA ASP A 119 19.50 -0.29 6.39
C ASP A 119 19.89 0.08 7.83
N PRO A 120 21.12 -0.28 8.27
CA PRO A 120 21.54 -0.16 9.67
C PRO A 120 21.54 1.29 10.17
N GLU A 121 21.71 2.26 9.28
CA GLU A 121 21.75 3.69 9.58
C GLU A 121 20.34 4.34 9.61
N ASN A 122 19.28 3.57 9.38
CA ASN A 122 17.92 4.10 9.31
C ASN A 122 17.39 4.49 10.69
N LYS A 123 17.63 5.75 11.06
CA LYS A 123 17.22 6.32 12.35
C LYS A 123 15.72 6.20 12.60
N TYR A 124 14.88 6.32 11.56
CA TYR A 124 13.44 6.23 11.72
C TYR A 124 12.98 4.81 12.01
N ALA A 125 13.55 3.80 11.33
CA ALA A 125 13.25 2.40 11.62
C ALA A 125 13.63 2.02 13.07
N HIS A 126 14.79 2.47 13.55
CA HIS A 126 15.19 2.28 14.95
C HIS A 126 14.23 2.96 15.94
N GLN A 127 13.73 4.17 15.61
CA GLN A 127 12.74 4.88 16.43
C GLN A 127 11.41 4.14 16.53
N ILE A 128 10.97 3.45 15.46
CA ILE A 128 9.74 2.64 15.50
C ILE A 128 9.87 1.58 16.59
N VAL A 129 10.98 0.83 16.62
CA VAL A 129 11.22 -0.17 17.67
C VAL A 129 11.33 0.47 19.05
N ALA A 130 12.11 1.55 19.19
CA ALA A 130 12.34 2.21 20.47
C ALA A 130 11.09 2.82 21.11
N SER A 131 10.12 3.25 20.29
CA SER A 131 8.85 3.83 20.77
C SER A 131 7.80 2.80 21.19
N GLY A 132 8.16 1.50 21.18
CA GLY A 132 7.21 0.41 21.42
C GLY A 132 6.16 0.31 20.32
N CYS A 133 6.48 0.82 19.13
CA CYS A 133 5.71 0.66 17.91
C CYS A 133 4.27 1.20 18.02
N ARG A 134 4.12 2.30 18.77
CA ARG A 134 2.89 3.10 18.79
C ARG A 134 2.63 3.69 17.39
N PRO A 135 1.35 3.71 16.93
CA PRO A 135 0.98 4.17 15.59
C PRO A 135 1.49 5.58 15.26
#